data_AF-A0AAV3U7N0-F1
#
_entry.id   AF-A0AAV3U7N0-F1
#
_cell.length_a   1.000
_cell.length_b   1.000
_cell.length_c   1.000
_cell.angle_alpha   90.00
_cell.angle_beta   90.00
_cell.angle_gamma   90.00
#
_symmetry.space_group_name_H-M   'P 1'
#
loop_
_entity.id
_entity.type
_entity.pdbx_description
1 polymer ?
#
loop_
_entity_poly.entity_id
_entity_poly.type
_entity_poly.pdbx_seq_one_letter_code
_entity_poly.pdbx_strand_id
1 'polypeptide(L)'
;MAPVFLEHALIDINEQLQTISLYWQKMFFGNAQYNNHLIKLHRTINAVHAFEEMHFQRWLSNFEAAMASFSGLMADRSLFVSLEKFWKI
;
A
#
# COMPACT_ATOMS: atom_id res chain seq x y z
N MET A 1 7.74 5.66 8.60
CA MET A 1 7.10 4.32 8.50
C MET A 1 8.07 3.16 8.68
N ALA A 2 9.40 3.37 8.67
CA ALA A 2 10.37 2.27 8.74
C ALA A 2 10.17 1.30 9.93
N PRO A 3 9.88 1.72 11.18
CA PRO A 3 9.65 0.78 12.28
C PRO A 3 8.45 -0.15 12.07
N VAL A 4 7.37 0.35 11.48
CA VAL A 4 6.18 -0.45 11.15
C VAL A 4 6.52 -1.54 10.13
N PHE A 5 7.33 -1.23 9.13
CA PHE A 5 7.68 -2.18 8.07
C PHE A 5 8.81 -3.14 8.46
N LEU A 6 9.84 -2.64 9.15
CA LEU A 6 11.05 -3.42 9.45
C LEU A 6 10.91 -4.22 10.75
N GLU A 7 10.20 -3.70 11.75
CA GLU A 7 10.14 -4.33 13.08
C GLU A 7 8.83 -5.11 13.28
N HIS A 8 7.72 -4.67 12.67
CA HIS A 8 6.40 -5.25 12.91
C HIS A 8 5.89 -6.09 11.73
N ALA A 9 6.15 -5.64 10.49
CA ALA A 9 5.81 -6.42 9.30
C ALA A 9 6.92 -7.40 8.89
N LEU A 10 8.14 -7.24 9.42
CA LEU A 10 9.33 -8.06 9.11
C LEU A 10 9.52 -8.28 7.61
N ILE A 11 9.33 -7.24 6.82
CA ILE A 11 9.45 -7.30 5.36
C ILE A 11 10.79 -6.75 4.88
N ASP A 12 11.43 -7.46 3.95
CA ASP A 12 12.41 -6.83 3.06
C ASP A 12 11.66 -6.00 2.03
N ILE A 13 11.91 -4.69 2.04
CA ILE A 13 11.27 -3.73 1.13
C ILE A 13 11.60 -4.09 -0.33
N ASN A 14 12.85 -4.49 -0.64
CA ASN A 14 13.26 -4.79 -2.00
C ASN A 14 12.54 -6.03 -2.56
N GLU A 15 12.34 -7.04 -1.73
CA GLU A 15 11.58 -8.25 -2.11
C GLU A 15 10.08 -7.96 -2.24
N GLN A 16 9.55 -7.06 -1.40
CA GLN A 16 8.13 -6.69 -1.42
C GLN A 16 7.73 -5.80 -2.59
N LEU A 17 8.65 -5.04 -3.20
CA LEU A 17 8.33 -4.15 -4.31
C LEU A 17 7.68 -4.88 -5.49
N GLN A 18 8.09 -6.13 -5.77
CA GLN A 18 7.46 -6.95 -6.82
C GLN A 18 6.00 -7.27 -6.47
N THR A 19 5.73 -7.63 -5.22
CA THR A 19 4.38 -7.93 -4.75
C THR A 19 3.47 -6.70 -4.78
N ILE A 20 4.00 -5.53 -4.39
CA ILE A 20 3.30 -4.24 -4.46
C ILE A 20 3.02 -3.86 -5.92
N SER A 21 3.97 -4.09 -6.83
CA SER A 21 3.77 -3.87 -8.26
C SER A 21 2.65 -4.76 -8.83
N LEU A 22 2.63 -6.05 -8.48
CA LEU A 22 1.56 -6.96 -8.90
C LEU A 22 0.18 -6.53 -8.38
N TYR A 23 0.10 -5.99 -7.15
CA TYR A 23 -1.14 -5.42 -6.61
C TYR A 23 -1.64 -4.27 -7.49
N TRP A 24 -0.78 -3.31 -7.81
CA TRP A 24 -1.16 -2.17 -8.65
C TRP A 24 -1.51 -2.59 -10.08
N GLN A 25 -0.78 -3.54 -10.66
CA GLN A 25 -1.13 -4.12 -11.95
C GLN A 25 -2.51 -4.79 -11.95
N LYS A 26 -2.88 -5.48 -10.86
CA LYS A 26 -4.24 -6.00 -10.68
C LYS A 26 -5.27 -4.88 -10.63
N MET A 27 -5.01 -3.81 -9.88
CA MET A 27 -5.94 -2.69 -9.71
C MET A 27 -6.15 -1.89 -11.01
N PHE A 28 -5.11 -1.76 -11.85
CA PHE A 28 -5.19 -0.99 -13.09
C PHE A 28 -5.64 -1.83 -14.28
N PHE A 29 -5.10 -3.04 -14.42
CA PHE A 29 -5.24 -3.85 -15.63
C PHE A 29 -6.05 -5.13 -15.41
N GLY A 30 -6.53 -5.40 -14.20
CA GLY A 30 -7.26 -6.62 -13.88
C GLY A 30 -6.38 -7.88 -13.86
N ASN A 31 -5.05 -7.73 -13.77
CA ASN A 31 -4.11 -8.86 -13.72
C ASN A 31 -4.44 -9.80 -12.53
N ALA A 32 -4.63 -11.09 -12.80
CA ALA A 32 -4.97 -12.10 -11.79
C ALA A 32 -3.75 -12.65 -11.04
N GLN A 33 -2.51 -12.30 -11.43
CA GLN A 33 -1.28 -12.80 -10.80
C GLN A 33 -1.13 -12.37 -9.33
N TYR A 34 -1.83 -11.32 -8.90
CA TYR A 34 -1.88 -10.95 -7.49
C TYR A 34 -2.99 -11.71 -6.74
N ASN A 35 -2.59 -12.75 -6.00
CA ASN A 35 -3.47 -13.57 -5.16
C ASN A 35 -3.28 -13.38 -3.65
N ASN A 36 -2.50 -12.36 -3.24
CA ASN A 36 -2.27 -12.09 -1.83
C ASN A 36 -3.46 -11.39 -1.17
N HIS A 37 -3.78 -11.81 0.05
CA HIS A 37 -4.82 -11.18 0.88
C HIS A 37 -4.23 -9.97 1.61
N LEU A 38 -3.95 -8.87 0.86
CA LEU A 38 -3.34 -7.65 1.39
C LEU A 38 -3.97 -7.18 2.72
N ILE A 39 -5.30 -7.14 2.77
CA ILE A 39 -6.06 -6.70 3.95
C ILE A 39 -5.84 -7.63 5.14
N LYS A 40 -5.68 -8.95 4.91
CA LYS A 40 -5.39 -9.91 5.99
C LYS A 40 -4.03 -9.61 6.62
N LEU A 41 -3.00 -9.31 5.81
CA LEU A 41 -1.68 -8.94 6.31
C LEU A 41 -1.73 -7.65 7.15
N HIS A 42 -2.44 -6.63 6.66
CA HIS A 42 -2.60 -5.38 7.41
C HIS A 42 -3.36 -5.60 8.73
N ARG A 43 -4.40 -6.45 8.75
CA ARG A 43 -5.10 -6.81 9.99
C ARG A 43 -4.21 -7.56 10.98
N THR A 44 -3.37 -8.47 10.50
CA THR A 44 -2.42 -9.19 11.36
C THR A 44 -1.43 -8.22 12.00
N ILE A 45 -0.90 -7.27 11.24
CA ILE A 45 0.01 -6.24 11.78
C ILE A 45 -0.76 -5.34 12.75
N ASN A 46 -1.97 -4.87 12.38
CA ASN A 46 -2.81 -4.01 13.21
C ASN A 46 -3.16 -4.65 14.57
N ALA A 47 -3.32 -5.98 14.60
CA ALA A 47 -3.57 -6.72 15.84
C ALA A 47 -2.37 -6.75 16.80
N VAL A 48 -1.15 -6.63 16.28
CA VAL A 48 0.10 -6.58 17.07
C VAL A 48 0.51 -5.15 17.39
N HIS A 49 0.33 -4.24 16.42
CA HIS A 49 0.63 -2.83 16.52
C HIS A 49 -0.43 -2.04 15.75
N ALA A 50 -1.31 -1.38 16.50
CA ALA A 50 -2.44 -0.66 15.91
C ALA A 50 -1.96 0.44 14.96
N PHE A 51 -2.55 0.48 13.77
CA PHE A 51 -2.37 1.59 12.85
C PHE A 51 -3.15 2.79 13.35
N GLU A 52 -2.43 3.87 13.62
CA GLU A 52 -3.01 5.17 13.91
C GLU A 52 -3.15 5.99 12.63
N GLU A 53 -3.96 7.05 12.71
CA GLU A 53 -4.13 8.01 11.62
C GLU A 53 -2.78 8.54 11.09
N MET A 54 -1.82 8.80 11.98
CA MET A 54 -0.51 9.29 11.56
C MET A 54 0.27 8.30 10.69
N HIS A 55 0.05 6.99 10.84
CA HIS A 55 0.68 5.97 9.99
C HIS A 55 0.13 6.05 8.57
N PHE A 56 -1.18 6.21 8.45
CA PHE A 56 -1.84 6.40 7.17
C PHE A 56 -1.41 7.70 6.50
N GLN A 57 -1.43 8.83 7.22
CA GLN A 57 -1.03 10.15 6.67
C GLN A 57 0.41 10.14 6.16
N ARG A 58 1.34 9.52 6.90
CA ARG A 58 2.74 9.39 6.48
C ARG A 58 2.89 8.52 5.24
N TRP A 59 2.13 7.43 5.13
CA TRP A 59 2.14 6.59 3.94
C TRP A 59 1.57 7.32 2.72
N LEU A 60 0.42 7.99 2.89
CA LEU A 60 -0.25 8.72 1.82
C LEU A 60 0.64 9.84 1.29
N SER A 61 1.23 10.65 2.17
CA SER A 61 2.14 11.73 1.78
C SER A 61 3.35 11.22 0.97
N ASN A 62 3.94 10.08 1.37
CA ASN A 62 5.02 9.46 0.60
C ASN A 62 4.55 8.96 -0.77
N PHE A 63 3.34 8.39 -0.84
CA PHE A 63 2.76 7.90 -2.08
C PHE A 63 2.46 9.05 -3.04
N GLU A 64 1.83 10.13 -2.57
CA GLU A 64 1.55 11.33 -3.36
C GLU A 64 2.84 11.97 -3.88
N ALA A 65 3.88 12.07 -3.04
CA ALA A 65 5.18 12.58 -3.48
C ALA A 65 5.81 11.71 -4.58
N ALA A 66 5.69 10.38 -4.49
CA ALA A 66 6.16 9.46 -5.53
C ALA A 66 5.32 9.59 -6.83
N MET A 67 4.04 9.91 -6.71
CA MET A 67 3.12 10.09 -7.83
C MET A 67 3.22 11.47 -8.50
N ALA A 68 3.89 12.44 -7.88
CA ALA A 68 3.89 13.84 -8.31
C ALA A 68 4.39 14.07 -9.76
N SER A 69 5.25 13.20 -10.28
CA SER A 69 5.75 13.28 -11.65
C SER A 69 4.89 12.53 -12.69
N PHE A 70 3.81 11.90 -12.25
CA PHE A 70 2.94 11.09 -13.10
C PHE A 70 1.59 11.80 -13.32
N SER A 71 1.02 11.62 -14.50
CA SER A 71 -0.25 12.27 -14.88
C SER A 71 -1.13 11.35 -15.73
N GLY A 72 -2.42 11.67 -15.78
CA GLY A 72 -3.41 10.97 -16.60
C GLY A 72 -4.21 9.93 -15.82
N LEU A 73 -5.14 9.27 -16.52
CA LEU A 73 -6.20 8.45 -15.90
C LEU A 73 -5.70 7.41 -14.90
N MET A 74 -4.54 6.79 -15.14
CA MET A 74 -3.99 5.79 -14.23
C MET A 74 -3.41 6.40 -12.95
N ALA A 75 -2.79 7.59 -13.05
CA ALA A 75 -2.32 8.33 -11.88
C ALA A 75 -3.50 8.77 -11.02
N ASP A 76 -4.54 9.34 -11.62
CA ASP A 76 -5.77 9.75 -10.92
C ASP A 76 -6.45 8.55 -10.24
N ARG A 77 -6.54 7.42 -10.96
CA ARG A 77 -7.10 6.18 -10.42
C ARG A 77 -6.28 5.62 -9.26
N SER A 78 -4.95 5.75 -9.30
CA SER A 78 -4.09 5.30 -8.21
C SER A 78 -4.32 6.08 -6.92
N LEU A 79 -4.47 7.41 -7.03
CA LEU A 79 -4.76 8.32 -5.91
C LEU A 79 -6.15 8.04 -5.32
N PHE A 80 -7.14 7.77 -6.17
CA PHE A 80 -8.47 7.38 -5.71
C PHE A 80 -8.44 6.06 -4.92
N VAL A 81 -7.72 5.05 -5.43
CA VAL A 81 -7.61 3.74 -4.75
C VAL A 81 -6.86 3.86 -3.42
N SER A 82 -5.81 4.69 -3.32
CA SER A 82 -5.05 4.88 -2.08
C SER A 82 -5.90 5.47 -0.95
N LEU A 83 -6.86 6.35 -1.29
CA LEU A 83 -7.76 6.98 -0.31
C LEU A 83 -8.87 6.02 0.16
N GLU A 84 -9.48 5.26 -0.74
CA GLU A 84 -10.69 4.46 -0.43
C GLU A 84 -10.40 3.13 0.28
N LYS A 85 -9.27 2.48 -0.01
CA LYS A 85 -9.08 1.07 0.36
C LYS A 85 -8.15 0.82 1.55
N PHE A 86 -7.29 1.77 1.90
CA PHE A 86 -6.26 1.55 2.92
C PHE A 86 -6.64 2.03 4.32
N TRP A 87 -7.73 2.79 4.47
CA TRP A 87 -8.19 3.32 5.77
C TRP A 87 -9.16 2.40 6.53
N LYS A 88 -9.95 1.56 5.84
CA LYS A 88 -11.03 0.76 6.46
C LYS A 88 -10.58 -0.63 6.97
N ILE A 89 -9.38 -0.74 7.55
CA ILE A 89 -8.77 -2.03 7.94
C ILE A 89 -9.16 -2.43 9.35
#